data_AF-A0A1W5ZR14-F1
#
_entry.id   AF-A0A1W5ZR14-F1
#
_cell.length_a   1.000
_cell.length_b   1.000
_cell.length_c   1.000
_cell.angle_alpha   90.00
_cell.angle_beta   90.00
_cell.angle_gamma   90.00
#
_symmetry.space_group_name_H-M   'P 1'
#
loop_
_entity.id
_entity.type
_entity.pdbx_description
1 polymer ?
#
loop_
_entity_poly.entity_id
_entity_poly.type
_entity_poly.pdbx_seq_one_letter_code
_entity_poly.pdbx_strand_id
1 'polypeptide(L)'
;MNRLRKLIIVAATVLLAGASISYSPHVSHAESHKEDRYRHLDEHLDFKYPLPIMFGVIMTLKKEHKYDLSLSEAIDILHSMKKVEVMDSYLDFRKHKVESKEIRRIVKQVYDIDLERVSELGAGKQVSTYPKEITDGVKLKLADESIEDLDAYIQSLTKVEVMDLYLEHYGKKIDGPEIRRVVNQIFGVNLDGISSLEGSGVSLFSKDQWISQYDNDLFVVHTGLTDVDVWVYPTEYFIEKTGRTELPIGLQNGLKALGFEYSEEKDALYYANPTGESVPDQFKGHTLGTIIGFIKSNYADLLKPNSDHKNHESKDVD
;
A
#
# COMPACT_ATOMS: atom_id res chain seq x y z
N MET A 1 50.94 -41.13 -68.18
CA MET A 1 50.10 -42.17 -67.55
C MET A 1 49.57 -41.61 -66.24
N ASN A 2 48.37 -41.04 -66.26
CA ASN A 2 47.12 -41.65 -65.74
C ASN A 2 47.08 -41.67 -64.20
N ARG A 3 46.15 -41.03 -63.48
CA ARG A 3 44.95 -40.27 -63.83
C ARG A 3 44.63 -39.29 -62.68
N LEU A 4 44.43 -38.05 -63.08
CA LEU A 4 43.65 -37.01 -62.39
C LEU A 4 42.19 -37.48 -62.30
N ARG A 5 41.57 -37.52 -61.12
CA ARG A 5 40.10 -37.55 -60.98
C ARG A 5 39.62 -36.21 -60.46
N LYS A 6 39.01 -35.47 -61.38
CA LYS A 6 38.13 -34.32 -61.17
C LYS A 6 36.79 -34.81 -60.59
N LEU A 7 36.25 -34.11 -59.61
CA LEU A 7 34.80 -33.97 -59.37
C LEU A 7 34.59 -32.44 -59.28
N ILE A 8 34.19 -31.76 -60.35
CA ILE A 8 32.80 -31.47 -60.76
C ILE A 8 31.91 -31.02 -59.60
N ILE A 9 31.76 -29.70 -59.59
CA ILE A 9 30.79 -28.88 -58.89
C ILE A 9 29.38 -29.20 -59.42
N VAL A 10 28.42 -29.38 -58.52
CA VAL A 10 27.02 -29.04 -58.75
C VAL A 10 26.57 -28.16 -57.59
N ALA A 11 26.42 -26.88 -57.89
CA ALA A 11 25.74 -25.91 -57.06
C ALA A 11 24.24 -26.19 -57.12
N ALA A 12 23.62 -26.41 -55.95
CA ALA A 12 22.18 -26.36 -55.79
C ALA A 12 21.86 -25.19 -54.86
N THR A 13 21.55 -24.06 -55.49
CA THR A 13 20.99 -22.87 -54.88
C THR A 13 19.58 -23.20 -54.40
N VAL A 14 19.38 -23.31 -53.09
CA VAL A 14 18.04 -23.29 -52.49
C VAL A 14 17.84 -21.91 -51.89
N LEU A 15 17.05 -21.10 -52.59
CA LEU A 15 16.41 -19.91 -52.05
C LEU A 15 15.39 -20.35 -51.01
N LEU A 16 15.73 -20.23 -49.73
CA LEU A 16 14.76 -20.22 -48.65
C LEU A 16 14.67 -18.78 -48.16
N ALA A 17 13.51 -18.17 -48.42
CA ALA A 17 13.09 -16.92 -47.84
C ALA A 17 13.15 -17.05 -46.31
N GLY A 18 14.12 -16.38 -45.69
CA GLY A 18 14.18 -16.23 -44.25
C GLY A 18 13.11 -15.25 -43.82
N ALA A 19 11.92 -15.76 -43.50
CA ALA A 19 11.03 -15.05 -42.59
C ALA A 19 11.69 -15.09 -41.22
N SER A 20 12.23 -13.95 -40.79
CA SER A 20 12.77 -13.75 -39.46
C SER A 20 11.61 -13.89 -38.46
N ILE A 21 11.46 -15.06 -37.85
CA ILE A 21 10.61 -15.18 -36.67
C ILE A 21 11.40 -14.55 -35.54
N SER A 22 11.08 -13.29 -35.27
CA SER A 22 11.45 -12.59 -34.05
C SER A 22 10.91 -13.41 -32.88
N TYR A 23 11.77 -14.22 -32.25
CA TYR A 23 11.49 -14.80 -30.95
C TYR A 23 11.44 -13.64 -29.94
N SER A 24 10.24 -13.09 -29.73
CA SER A 24 9.98 -12.38 -28.47
C SER A 24 10.14 -13.42 -27.36
N PRO A 25 10.98 -13.18 -26.34
CA PRO A 25 10.92 -14.00 -25.15
C PRO A 25 9.56 -13.73 -24.50
N HIS A 26 8.60 -14.58 -24.82
CA HIS A 26 7.39 -14.70 -24.02
C HIS A 26 7.89 -15.08 -22.63
N VAL A 27 7.86 -14.13 -21.70
CA VAL A 27 7.92 -14.44 -20.28
C VAL A 27 6.62 -15.21 -20.01
N SER A 28 6.68 -16.53 -20.20
CA SER A 28 5.68 -17.40 -19.62
C SER A 28 5.86 -17.26 -18.12
N HIS A 29 4.96 -16.52 -17.48
CA HIS A 29 4.65 -16.80 -16.09
C HIS A 29 4.25 -18.27 -16.07
N ALA A 30 5.18 -19.12 -15.63
CA ALA A 30 4.88 -20.49 -15.27
C ALA A 30 3.94 -20.41 -14.06
N GLU A 31 2.63 -20.26 -14.32
CA GLU A 31 1.59 -20.57 -13.36
C GLU A 31 1.85 -21.99 -12.90
N SER A 32 2.32 -22.11 -11.67
CA SER A 32 2.69 -23.38 -11.08
C SER A 32 1.42 -24.15 -10.78
N HIS A 33 1.38 -25.47 -11.02
CA HIS A 33 0.34 -26.40 -10.51
C HIS A 33 0.05 -26.28 -8.99
N LYS A 34 0.83 -25.49 -8.25
CA LYS A 34 0.55 -25.11 -6.87
C LYS A 34 -0.54 -24.04 -6.75
N GLU A 35 -0.65 -23.08 -7.66
CA GLU A 35 -1.70 -22.05 -7.64
C GLU A 35 -3.08 -22.65 -7.95
N ASP A 36 -3.15 -23.65 -8.85
CA ASP A 36 -4.38 -24.39 -9.16
C ASP A 36 -5.05 -25.01 -7.93
N ARG A 37 -4.24 -25.48 -6.95
CA ARG A 37 -4.76 -26.07 -5.70
C ARG A 37 -5.48 -25.09 -4.79
N TYR A 38 -5.25 -23.78 -4.96
CA TYR A 38 -5.89 -22.74 -4.16
C TYR A 38 -7.08 -22.10 -4.88
N ARG A 39 -7.29 -22.34 -6.18
CA ARG A 39 -8.46 -21.84 -6.93
C ARG A 39 -9.78 -22.45 -6.45
N HIS A 40 -9.76 -23.63 -5.84
CA HIS A 40 -10.95 -24.29 -5.29
C HIS A 40 -11.36 -23.77 -3.90
N LEU A 41 -10.60 -22.85 -3.31
CA LEU A 41 -10.91 -22.23 -2.02
C LEU A 41 -11.92 -21.07 -2.15
N ASP A 42 -12.19 -20.63 -3.38
CA ASP A 42 -12.86 -19.37 -3.74
C ASP A 42 -14.37 -19.33 -3.44
N GLU A 43 -15.04 -20.48 -3.30
CA GLU A 43 -16.52 -20.49 -3.25
C GLU A 43 -17.14 -20.28 -1.85
N HIS A 44 -16.37 -20.43 -0.76
CA HIS A 44 -16.94 -20.44 0.61
C HIS A 44 -16.11 -19.77 1.71
N LEU A 45 -15.00 -19.13 1.38
CA LEU A 45 -14.13 -18.48 2.37
C LEU A 45 -14.05 -16.98 2.08
N ASP A 46 -14.49 -16.17 3.04
CA ASP A 46 -14.34 -14.72 2.99
C ASP A 46 -12.87 -14.38 3.27
N PHE A 47 -12.12 -14.08 2.21
CA PHE A 47 -10.68 -13.89 2.28
C PHE A 47 -10.32 -12.43 2.57
N LYS A 48 -9.58 -12.22 3.67
CA LYS A 48 -9.05 -10.89 4.07
C LYS A 48 -8.17 -10.23 2.99
N TYR A 49 -7.54 -11.00 2.10
CA TYR A 49 -6.63 -10.50 1.06
C TYR A 49 -6.82 -11.22 -0.27
N PRO A 50 -6.41 -10.62 -1.41
CA PRO A 50 -6.43 -11.29 -2.71
C PRO A 50 -5.58 -12.58 -2.73
N LEU A 51 -6.02 -13.57 -3.51
CA LEU A 51 -5.37 -14.89 -3.62
C LEU A 51 -3.84 -14.84 -3.83
N PRO A 52 -3.27 -13.97 -4.68
CA PRO A 52 -1.82 -13.90 -4.84
C PRO A 52 -1.08 -13.55 -3.55
N ILE A 53 -1.61 -12.61 -2.75
CA ILE A 53 -1.04 -12.22 -1.46
C ILE A 53 -1.13 -13.39 -0.49
N MET A 54 -2.32 -13.95 -0.34
CA MET A 54 -2.56 -15.09 0.55
C MET A 54 -1.64 -16.26 0.24
N PHE A 55 -1.52 -16.63 -1.03
CA PHE A 55 -0.66 -17.71 -1.46
C PHE A 55 0.80 -17.46 -1.07
N GLY A 56 1.32 -16.25 -1.34
CA GLY A 56 2.69 -15.90 -0.98
C GLY A 56 2.94 -16.01 0.52
N VAL A 57 2.03 -15.45 1.34
CA VAL A 57 2.13 -15.50 2.81
C VAL A 57 2.04 -16.93 3.34
N ILE A 58 1.06 -17.73 2.90
CA ILE A 58 0.90 -19.13 3.30
C ILE A 58 2.15 -19.95 2.94
N MET A 59 2.77 -19.69 1.78
CA MET A 59 3.99 -20.36 1.38
C MET A 59 5.19 -19.98 2.25
N THR A 60 5.29 -18.72 2.67
CA THR A 60 6.29 -18.25 3.65
C THR A 60 6.09 -18.94 5.00
N LEU A 61 4.88 -18.89 5.56
CA LEU A 61 4.54 -19.53 6.84
C LEU A 61 4.84 -21.03 6.83
N LYS A 62 4.43 -21.75 5.78
CA LYS A 62 4.74 -23.18 5.65
C LYS A 62 6.23 -23.42 5.63
N LYS A 63 7.02 -22.61 4.92
CA LYS A 63 8.48 -22.76 4.87
C LYS A 63 9.12 -22.56 6.25
N GLU A 64 8.67 -21.57 7.03
CA GLU A 64 9.16 -21.29 8.38
C GLU A 64 8.87 -22.45 9.34
N HIS A 65 7.69 -23.06 9.20
CA HIS A 65 7.26 -24.24 9.94
C HIS A 65 7.69 -25.57 9.30
N LYS A 66 8.75 -25.57 8.46
CA LYS A 66 9.30 -26.77 7.80
C LYS A 66 8.26 -27.62 7.04
N TYR A 67 7.19 -26.99 6.58
CA TYR A 67 6.04 -27.56 5.87
C TYR A 67 5.14 -28.47 6.71
N ASP A 68 5.26 -28.43 8.04
CA ASP A 68 4.40 -29.20 8.95
C ASP A 68 3.04 -28.52 9.18
N LEU A 69 2.92 -27.23 8.83
CA LEU A 69 1.71 -26.44 9.00
C LEU A 69 0.65 -26.83 7.97
N SER A 70 -0.55 -27.22 8.44
CA SER A 70 -1.68 -27.49 7.56
C SER A 70 -2.17 -26.22 6.87
N LEU A 71 -3.00 -26.37 5.83
CA LEU A 71 -3.57 -25.21 5.15
C LEU A 71 -4.51 -24.40 6.07
N SER A 72 -5.34 -25.10 6.87
CA SER A 72 -6.27 -24.44 7.81
C SER A 72 -5.50 -23.60 8.82
N GLU A 73 -4.48 -24.17 9.46
CA GLU A 73 -3.67 -23.46 10.46
C GLU A 73 -2.95 -22.26 9.85
N ALA A 74 -2.46 -22.37 8.60
CA ALA A 74 -1.83 -21.24 7.91
C ALA A 74 -2.83 -20.10 7.60
N ILE A 75 -4.07 -20.43 7.26
CA ILE A 75 -5.15 -19.44 7.05
C ILE A 75 -5.51 -18.77 8.38
N ASP A 76 -5.64 -19.54 9.46
CA ASP A 76 -5.94 -19.02 10.79
C ASP A 76 -4.84 -18.04 11.27
N ILE A 77 -3.57 -18.39 11.06
CA ILE A 77 -2.44 -17.50 11.33
C ILE A 77 -2.54 -16.23 10.47
N LEU A 78 -2.74 -16.37 9.16
CA LEU A 78 -2.86 -15.23 8.24
C LEU A 78 -3.97 -14.26 8.63
N HIS A 79 -5.13 -14.76 9.09
CA HIS A 79 -6.22 -13.91 9.55
C HIS A 79 -5.87 -13.11 10.81
N SER A 80 -5.02 -13.67 11.67
CA SER A 80 -4.52 -12.97 12.87
C SER A 80 -3.37 -11.99 12.59
N MET A 81 -2.73 -12.08 11.42
CA MET A 81 -1.61 -11.22 11.06
C MET A 81 -2.09 -9.79 10.76
N LYS A 82 -1.27 -8.84 11.22
CA LYS A 82 -1.36 -7.43 10.88
C LYS A 82 -0.96 -7.20 9.42
N LYS A 83 -1.47 -6.12 8.81
CA LYS A 83 -1.13 -5.73 7.43
C LYS A 83 0.39 -5.64 7.19
N VAL A 84 1.17 -5.12 8.14
CA VAL A 84 2.66 -5.08 8.01
C VAL A 84 3.28 -6.48 7.96
N GLU A 85 2.80 -7.42 8.77
CA GLU A 85 3.30 -8.79 8.80
C GLU A 85 2.96 -9.51 7.49
N VAL A 86 1.74 -9.30 6.99
CA VAL A 86 1.28 -9.85 5.71
C VAL A 86 2.14 -9.34 4.54
N MET A 87 2.39 -8.03 4.51
CA MET A 87 3.27 -7.43 3.50
C MET A 87 4.69 -8.00 3.57
N ASP A 88 5.27 -8.09 4.76
CA ASP A 88 6.66 -8.54 4.96
C ASP A 88 6.81 -10.02 4.59
N SER A 89 5.89 -10.88 5.05
CA SER A 89 5.86 -12.29 4.66
C SER A 89 5.66 -12.51 3.16
N TYR A 90 4.89 -11.64 2.49
CA TYR A 90 4.74 -11.68 1.04
C TYR A 90 6.04 -11.28 0.31
N LEU A 91 6.74 -10.25 0.80
CA LEU A 91 8.03 -9.82 0.24
C LEU A 91 9.11 -10.89 0.41
N ASP A 92 9.12 -11.61 1.54
CA ASP A 92 9.99 -12.75 1.79
C ASP A 92 9.77 -13.89 0.78
N PHE A 93 8.51 -14.17 0.45
CA PHE A 93 8.16 -15.12 -0.60
C PHE A 93 8.77 -14.72 -1.96
N ARG A 94 8.76 -13.42 -2.27
CA ARG A 94 9.36 -12.85 -3.49
C ARG A 94 10.89 -12.69 -3.38
N LYS A 95 11.51 -13.09 -2.27
CA LYS A 95 12.95 -12.94 -1.97
C LYS A 95 13.41 -11.48 -2.06
N HIS A 96 12.53 -10.54 -1.70
CA HIS A 96 12.75 -9.09 -1.80
C HIS A 96 13.07 -8.55 -3.20
N LYS A 97 12.80 -9.35 -4.25
CA LYS A 97 12.96 -8.94 -5.65
C LYS A 97 11.64 -8.42 -6.17
N VAL A 98 11.34 -7.16 -5.86
CA VAL A 98 10.13 -6.49 -6.30
C VAL A 98 10.48 -5.22 -7.07
N GLU A 99 9.75 -4.97 -8.14
CA GLU A 99 9.81 -3.73 -8.91
C GLU A 99 8.92 -2.67 -8.26
N SER A 100 9.12 -1.41 -8.57
CA SER A 100 8.35 -0.30 -7.98
C SER A 100 6.84 -0.42 -8.22
N LYS A 101 6.43 -0.80 -9.44
CA LYS A 101 5.03 -1.09 -9.77
C LYS A 101 4.44 -2.22 -8.93
N GLU A 102 5.24 -3.25 -8.64
CA GLU A 102 4.83 -4.36 -7.79
C GLU A 102 4.64 -3.90 -6.34
N ILE A 103 5.51 -3.02 -5.83
CA ILE A 103 5.34 -2.43 -4.49
C ILE A 103 4.03 -1.66 -4.40
N ARG A 104 3.70 -0.81 -5.37
CA ARG A 104 2.42 -0.09 -5.40
C ARG A 104 1.24 -1.05 -5.41
N ARG A 105 1.32 -2.13 -6.18
CA ARG A 105 0.30 -3.20 -6.22
C ARG A 105 0.16 -3.90 -4.86
N ILE A 106 1.26 -4.21 -4.18
CA ILE A 106 1.23 -4.82 -2.84
C ILE A 106 0.56 -3.87 -1.83
N VAL A 107 0.92 -2.58 -1.84
CA VAL A 107 0.30 -1.57 -0.98
C VAL A 107 -1.21 -1.51 -1.22
N LYS A 108 -1.64 -1.47 -2.48
CA LYS A 108 -3.07 -1.53 -2.83
C LYS A 108 -3.73 -2.82 -2.34
N GLN A 109 -3.13 -3.99 -2.55
CA GLN A 109 -3.75 -5.27 -2.19
C GLN A 109 -3.78 -5.57 -0.69
N VAL A 110 -2.84 -5.04 0.09
CA VAL A 110 -2.74 -5.30 1.54
C VAL A 110 -3.40 -4.18 2.35
N TYR A 111 -3.28 -2.93 1.90
CA TYR A 111 -3.76 -1.77 2.64
C TYR A 111 -5.01 -1.13 2.04
N ASP A 112 -5.38 -1.47 0.80
CA ASP A 112 -6.41 -0.79 0.01
C ASP A 112 -6.09 0.69 -0.27
N ILE A 113 -4.79 1.01 -0.40
CA ILE A 113 -4.30 2.36 -0.66
C ILE A 113 -3.76 2.45 -2.09
N ASP A 114 -4.30 3.36 -2.87
CA ASP A 114 -3.86 3.62 -4.23
C ASP A 114 -2.81 4.75 -4.28
N LEU A 115 -1.53 4.36 -4.31
CA LEU A 115 -0.42 5.30 -4.39
C LEU A 115 -0.36 6.06 -5.73
N GLU A 116 -0.93 5.50 -6.82
CA GLU A 116 -0.99 6.20 -8.10
C GLU A 116 -2.00 7.35 -8.00
N ARG A 117 -3.18 7.11 -7.43
CA ARG A 117 -4.16 8.17 -7.11
C ARG A 117 -3.59 9.25 -6.19
N VAL A 118 -2.84 8.87 -5.14
CA VAL A 118 -2.17 9.85 -4.25
C VAL A 118 -1.20 10.74 -5.03
N SER A 119 -0.48 10.18 -6.00
CA SER A 119 0.42 10.93 -6.88
C SER A 119 -0.34 11.87 -7.81
N GLU A 120 -1.37 11.38 -8.49
CA GLU A 120 -2.20 12.13 -9.45
C GLU A 120 -2.89 13.34 -8.81
N LEU A 121 -3.42 13.16 -7.59
CA LEU A 121 -4.07 14.24 -6.85
C LEU A 121 -3.08 15.25 -6.24
N GLY A 122 -1.78 15.02 -6.38
CA GLY A 122 -0.77 15.82 -5.67
C GLY A 122 -0.87 15.71 -4.14
N ALA A 123 -1.64 14.74 -3.62
CA ALA A 123 -2.02 14.63 -2.23
C ALA A 123 -0.87 14.15 -1.32
N GLY A 124 -1.03 14.30 -0.01
CA GLY A 124 -0.04 13.92 0.99
C GLY A 124 0.93 15.04 1.37
N LYS A 125 2.12 14.68 1.86
CA LYS A 125 3.05 15.63 2.49
C LYS A 125 3.47 16.70 1.48
N GLN A 126 2.97 17.92 1.67
CA GLN A 126 3.31 19.11 0.87
C GLN A 126 4.68 19.63 1.30
N VAL A 127 5.75 18.89 1.03
CA VAL A 127 7.11 19.41 1.18
C VAL A 127 7.55 19.94 -0.18
N SER A 128 8.05 21.18 -0.23
CA SER A 128 8.65 21.75 -1.45
C SER A 128 9.80 20.91 -2.02
N THR A 129 10.35 20.00 -1.21
CA THR A 129 11.48 19.13 -1.55
C THR A 129 11.40 17.81 -0.80
N TYR A 130 11.67 16.70 -1.48
CA TYR A 130 11.86 15.39 -0.85
C TYR A 130 13.05 15.38 0.14
N PRO A 131 13.10 14.43 1.09
CA PRO A 131 14.29 14.22 1.90
C PRO A 131 15.53 14.03 1.03
N LYS A 132 16.68 14.59 1.47
CA LYS A 132 17.95 14.57 0.72
C LYS A 132 18.32 13.19 0.18
N GLU A 133 18.07 12.14 0.94
CA GLU A 133 18.35 10.76 0.53
C GLU A 133 17.56 10.31 -0.70
N ILE A 134 16.25 10.63 -0.76
CA ILE A 134 15.41 10.34 -1.93
C ILE A 134 15.94 11.11 -3.13
N THR A 135 16.18 12.41 -2.96
CA THR A 135 16.71 13.27 -4.02
C THR A 135 18.06 12.76 -4.52
N ASP A 136 19.01 12.44 -3.63
CA ASP A 136 20.33 11.94 -4.00
C ASP A 136 20.24 10.61 -4.77
N GLY A 137 19.36 9.69 -4.34
CA GLY A 137 19.15 8.42 -5.04
C GLY A 137 18.63 8.61 -6.47
N VAL A 138 17.67 9.52 -6.66
CA VAL A 138 17.17 9.88 -7.99
C VAL A 138 18.27 10.55 -8.82
N LYS A 139 19.04 11.47 -8.23
CA LYS A 139 20.17 12.12 -8.92
C LYS A 139 21.21 11.10 -9.40
N LEU A 140 21.54 10.11 -8.58
CA LEU A 140 22.46 9.05 -8.95
C LEU A 140 21.91 8.18 -10.09
N LYS A 141 20.59 7.95 -10.16
CA LYS A 141 19.97 7.24 -11.28
C LYS A 141 20.06 8.00 -12.60
N LEU A 142 19.96 9.33 -12.51
CA LEU A 142 19.95 10.26 -13.64
C LEU A 142 21.35 10.81 -13.98
N ALA A 143 22.41 10.36 -13.31
CA ALA A 143 23.75 10.94 -13.43
C ALA A 143 24.34 10.88 -14.86
N ASP A 144 23.89 9.93 -15.67
CA ASP A 144 24.31 9.77 -17.07
C ASP A 144 23.43 10.58 -18.05
N GLU A 145 22.41 11.28 -17.56
CA GLU A 145 21.51 12.09 -18.38
C GLU A 145 21.99 13.54 -18.43
N SER A 146 21.97 14.14 -19.63
CA SER A 146 22.37 15.53 -19.84
C SER A 146 21.25 16.49 -19.43
N ILE A 147 20.97 16.58 -18.13
CA ILE A 147 19.96 17.46 -17.54
C ILE A 147 20.66 18.69 -16.95
N GLU A 148 20.29 19.88 -17.42
CA GLU A 148 20.92 21.15 -17.03
C GLU A 148 20.62 21.55 -15.57
N ASP A 149 19.36 21.39 -15.14
CA ASP A 149 18.92 21.60 -13.76
C ASP A 149 18.21 20.36 -13.23
N LEU A 150 18.99 19.50 -12.58
CA LEU A 150 18.52 18.23 -12.07
C LEU A 150 17.54 18.39 -10.89
N ASP A 151 17.68 19.46 -10.10
CA ASP A 151 16.79 19.72 -8.95
C ASP A 151 15.41 20.19 -9.43
N ALA A 152 15.35 21.11 -10.39
CA ALA A 152 14.11 21.52 -11.01
C ALA A 152 13.42 20.36 -11.74
N TYR A 153 14.20 19.51 -12.42
CA TYR A 153 13.67 18.32 -13.07
C TYR A 153 13.02 17.36 -12.08
N ILE A 154 13.71 17.03 -10.97
CA ILE A 154 13.15 16.15 -9.92
C ILE A 154 11.87 16.72 -9.32
N GLN A 155 11.77 18.03 -9.15
CA GLN A 155 10.55 18.67 -8.65
C GLN A 155 9.38 18.62 -9.65
N SER A 156 9.66 18.47 -10.94
CA SER A 156 8.64 18.32 -11.98
C SER A 156 8.09 16.89 -12.11
N LEU A 157 8.80 15.92 -11.54
CA LEU A 157 8.38 14.52 -11.57
C LEU A 157 7.20 14.26 -10.65
N THR A 158 6.35 13.33 -11.07
CA THR A 158 5.30 12.77 -10.21
C THR A 158 5.92 11.96 -9.07
N LYS A 159 5.16 11.76 -7.98
CA LYS A 159 5.60 10.92 -6.85
C LYS A 159 5.91 9.48 -7.29
N VAL A 160 5.16 8.97 -8.28
CA VAL A 160 5.40 7.65 -8.89
C VAL A 160 6.75 7.61 -9.61
N GLU A 161 7.05 8.60 -10.45
CA GLU A 161 8.33 8.65 -11.17
C GLU A 161 9.52 8.80 -10.23
N VAL A 162 9.38 9.61 -9.17
CA VAL A 162 10.40 9.75 -8.12
C VAL A 162 10.66 8.40 -7.43
N MET A 163 9.60 7.65 -7.08
CA MET A 163 9.73 6.33 -6.49
C MET A 163 10.38 5.32 -7.45
N ASP A 164 9.97 5.32 -8.72
CA ASP A 164 10.50 4.41 -9.74
C ASP A 164 12.02 4.64 -9.91
N LEU A 165 12.45 5.89 -10.11
CA LEU A 165 13.87 6.24 -10.25
C LEU A 165 14.69 5.94 -8.99
N TYR A 166 14.14 6.25 -7.81
CA TYR A 166 14.82 5.98 -6.54
C TYR A 166 15.03 4.48 -6.33
N LEU A 167 14.01 3.64 -6.59
CA LEU A 167 14.10 2.20 -6.40
C LEU A 167 14.96 1.51 -7.45
N GLU A 168 15.00 2.03 -8.68
CA GLU A 168 15.95 1.56 -9.69
C GLU A 168 17.40 1.75 -9.25
N HIS A 169 17.70 2.89 -8.60
CA HIS A 169 19.02 3.13 -8.01
C HIS A 169 19.29 2.24 -6.79
N TYR A 170 18.34 2.16 -5.86
CA TYR A 170 18.47 1.37 -4.63
C TYR A 170 18.73 -0.12 -4.92
N GLY A 171 18.15 -0.62 -6.00
CA GLY A 171 18.37 -1.96 -6.53
C GLY A 171 17.30 -2.98 -6.10
N LYS A 172 17.43 -4.22 -6.61
CA LYS A 172 16.37 -5.25 -6.56
C LYS A 172 16.27 -6.03 -5.24
N LYS A 173 16.80 -5.50 -4.13
CA LYS A 173 16.73 -6.14 -2.81
C LYS A 173 16.41 -5.08 -1.77
N ILE A 174 15.12 -4.84 -1.61
CA ILE A 174 14.58 -3.89 -0.64
C ILE A 174 13.63 -4.66 0.28
N ASP A 175 13.83 -4.52 1.59
CA ASP A 175 13.00 -5.21 2.58
C ASP A 175 11.72 -4.43 2.88
N GLY A 176 10.83 -5.05 3.65
CA GLY A 176 9.54 -4.48 4.02
C GLY A 176 9.65 -3.15 4.75
N PRO A 177 10.41 -3.06 5.86
CA PRO A 177 10.63 -1.80 6.58
C PRO A 177 11.12 -0.67 5.68
N GLU A 178 12.06 -0.96 4.78
CA GLU A 178 12.61 0.02 3.87
C GLU A 178 11.59 0.48 2.81
N ILE A 179 10.79 -0.44 2.25
CA ILE A 179 9.68 -0.07 1.37
C ILE A 179 8.70 0.87 2.08
N ARG A 180 8.30 0.55 3.32
CA ARG A 180 7.35 1.38 4.08
C ARG A 180 7.93 2.77 4.37
N ARG A 181 9.23 2.85 4.66
CA ARG A 181 9.95 4.12 4.82
C ARG A 181 9.91 4.97 3.54
N VAL A 182 10.23 4.37 2.38
CA VAL A 182 10.19 5.05 1.08
C VAL A 182 8.78 5.54 0.74
N VAL A 183 7.76 4.68 0.94
CA VAL A 183 6.36 5.05 0.74
C VAL A 183 5.97 6.24 1.62
N ASN A 184 6.36 6.23 2.89
CA ASN A 184 6.09 7.34 3.79
C ASN A 184 6.82 8.64 3.36
N GLN A 185 8.09 8.55 2.96
CA GLN A 185 8.87 9.73 2.56
C GLN A 185 8.38 10.38 1.27
N ILE A 186 7.92 9.59 0.30
CA ILE A 186 7.49 10.07 -1.01
C ILE A 186 6.00 10.45 -1.01
N PHE A 187 5.14 9.63 -0.40
CA PHE A 187 3.67 9.79 -0.46
C PHE A 187 3.06 10.34 0.83
N GLY A 188 3.82 10.40 1.93
CA GLY A 188 3.28 10.76 3.25
C GLY A 188 2.29 9.72 3.79
N VAL A 189 2.45 8.45 3.40
CA VAL A 189 1.60 7.33 3.83
C VAL A 189 2.37 6.47 4.83
N ASN A 190 1.98 6.52 6.09
CA ASN A 190 2.61 5.78 7.18
C ASN A 190 1.98 4.38 7.33
N LEU A 191 2.46 3.40 6.57
CA LEU A 191 1.92 2.03 6.55
C LEU A 191 2.03 1.32 7.92
N ASP A 192 3.10 1.54 8.68
CA ASP A 192 3.22 1.01 10.06
C ASP A 192 2.14 1.59 10.97
N GLY A 193 1.93 2.91 10.90
CA GLY A 193 0.88 3.59 11.64
C GLY A 193 -0.51 3.09 11.27
N ILE A 194 -0.79 2.92 9.98
CA ILE A 194 -2.08 2.43 9.47
C ILE A 194 -2.34 0.99 9.94
N SER A 195 -1.36 0.10 9.85
CA SER A 195 -1.52 -1.26 10.36
C SER A 195 -1.74 -1.30 11.87
N SER A 196 -1.22 -0.33 12.63
CA SER A 196 -1.49 -0.24 14.06
C SER A 196 -2.94 0.16 14.42
N LEU A 197 -3.70 0.69 13.45
CA LEU A 197 -5.12 1.04 13.62
C LEU A 197 -6.06 -0.18 13.55
N GLU A 198 -5.57 -1.34 13.10
CA GLU A 198 -6.35 -2.58 13.04
C GLU A 198 -6.97 -2.91 14.42
N GLY A 199 -8.31 -2.96 14.48
CA GLY A 199 -9.05 -3.23 15.71
C GLY A 199 -9.00 -2.11 16.76
N SER A 200 -8.54 -0.91 16.39
CA SER A 200 -8.49 0.24 17.31
C SER A 200 -9.84 0.93 17.51
N GLY A 201 -10.80 0.66 16.64
CA GLY A 201 -12.10 1.34 16.60
C GLY A 201 -12.06 2.69 15.89
N VAL A 202 -11.02 2.96 15.08
CA VAL A 202 -10.83 4.21 14.36
C VAL A 202 -10.69 3.94 12.87
N SER A 203 -11.62 4.50 12.08
CA SER A 203 -11.45 4.60 10.63
C SER A 203 -10.66 5.86 10.28
N LEU A 204 -9.86 5.78 9.23
CA LEU A 204 -9.06 6.88 8.70
C LEU A 204 -9.42 7.12 7.24
N PHE A 205 -9.92 8.31 6.94
CA PHE A 205 -10.10 8.82 5.58
C PHE A 205 -9.07 9.92 5.31
N SER A 206 -8.28 9.77 4.26
CA SER A 206 -7.22 10.72 3.91
C SER A 206 -6.95 10.67 2.43
N LYS A 207 -6.55 11.80 1.83
CA LYS A 207 -6.16 11.86 0.41
C LYS A 207 -7.26 11.32 -0.52
N ASP A 208 -8.51 11.66 -0.18
CA ASP A 208 -9.70 11.31 -0.94
C ASP A 208 -9.90 9.79 -1.13
N GLN A 209 -9.54 9.02 -0.10
CA GLN A 209 -9.78 7.57 -0.05
C GLN A 209 -9.83 7.08 1.40
N TRP A 210 -10.47 5.92 1.59
CA TRP A 210 -10.36 5.18 2.85
C TRP A 210 -8.96 4.58 2.97
N ILE A 211 -8.24 4.98 4.01
CA ILE A 211 -6.91 4.44 4.33
C ILE A 211 -7.03 3.25 5.29
N SER A 212 -8.02 3.31 6.19
CA SER A 212 -8.38 2.23 7.09
C SER A 212 -9.85 2.35 7.42
N GLN A 213 -10.61 1.26 7.30
CA GLN A 213 -12.01 1.23 7.68
C GLN A 213 -12.40 -0.21 8.02
N TYR A 214 -13.03 -0.39 9.16
CA TYR A 214 -13.56 -1.67 9.62
C TYR A 214 -15.01 -1.54 10.09
N ASP A 215 -15.78 -2.62 9.93
CA ASP A 215 -17.23 -2.65 10.21
C ASP A 215 -17.60 -2.22 11.64
N ASN A 216 -16.68 -2.40 12.61
CA ASN A 216 -16.92 -2.08 14.02
C ASN A 216 -16.11 -0.86 14.49
N ASP A 217 -15.57 -0.06 13.57
CA ASP A 217 -14.96 1.21 13.95
C ASP A 217 -16.00 2.16 14.53
N LEU A 218 -15.60 2.96 15.50
CA LEU A 218 -16.49 3.81 16.29
C LEU A 218 -16.43 5.27 15.84
N PHE A 219 -15.25 5.74 15.47
CA PHE A 219 -15.02 7.12 15.08
C PHE A 219 -14.22 7.18 13.79
N VAL A 220 -14.55 8.14 12.93
CA VAL A 220 -13.77 8.46 11.74
C VAL A 220 -12.85 9.62 12.05
N VAL A 221 -11.57 9.50 11.69
CA VAL A 221 -10.66 10.62 11.51
C VAL A 221 -10.57 10.90 10.02
N HIS A 222 -11.02 12.07 9.61
CA HIS A 222 -10.97 12.52 8.23
C HIS A 222 -9.94 13.63 8.11
N THR A 223 -9.06 13.54 7.11
CA THR A 223 -8.08 14.59 6.80
C THR A 223 -8.31 15.11 5.39
N GLY A 224 -8.18 16.43 5.19
CA GLY A 224 -8.26 17.00 3.86
C GLY A 224 -7.10 16.55 2.95
N LEU A 225 -7.19 16.90 1.66
CA LEU A 225 -6.29 16.41 0.62
C LEU A 225 -4.79 16.72 0.88
N THR A 226 -4.53 17.88 1.47
CA THR A 226 -3.18 18.40 1.76
C THR A 226 -2.73 18.14 3.21
N ASP A 227 -3.51 17.36 3.97
CA ASP A 227 -3.32 17.11 5.39
C ASP A 227 -3.24 18.39 6.24
N VAL A 228 -3.81 19.51 5.79
CA VAL A 228 -3.83 20.81 6.52
C VAL A 228 -4.89 20.80 7.61
N ASP A 229 -5.99 20.10 7.39
CA ASP A 229 -7.11 20.01 8.28
C ASP A 229 -7.53 18.57 8.58
N VAL A 230 -8.19 18.43 9.73
CA VAL A 230 -8.61 17.16 10.31
C VAL A 230 -9.97 17.37 10.96
N TRP A 231 -10.89 16.43 10.78
CA TRP A 231 -12.12 16.37 11.57
C TRP A 231 -12.46 14.97 12.03
N VAL A 232 -13.21 14.92 13.12
CA VAL A 232 -13.57 13.69 13.82
C VAL A 232 -15.08 13.63 14.02
N TYR A 233 -15.69 12.50 13.65
CA TYR A 233 -17.12 12.27 13.75
C TYR A 233 -17.43 10.79 14.00
N PRO A 234 -18.61 10.45 14.56
CA PRO A 234 -18.99 9.05 14.80
C PRO A 234 -19.29 8.29 13.50
N THR A 235 -19.02 6.99 13.51
CA THR A 235 -19.45 6.06 12.45
C THR A 235 -20.93 5.70 12.59
N GLU A 236 -21.52 5.16 11.52
CA GLU A 236 -22.87 4.56 11.58
C GLU A 236 -22.95 3.46 12.65
N TYR A 237 -21.92 2.59 12.73
CA TYR A 237 -21.87 1.54 13.73
C TYR A 237 -21.95 2.09 15.17
N PHE A 238 -21.22 3.17 15.48
CA PHE A 238 -21.32 3.82 16.79
C PHE A 238 -22.73 4.36 17.06
N ILE A 239 -23.34 5.01 16.06
CA ILE A 239 -24.70 5.55 16.17
C ILE A 239 -25.70 4.42 16.43
N GLU A 240 -25.62 3.32 15.69
CA GLU A 240 -26.51 2.16 15.87
C GLU A 240 -26.36 1.51 17.26
N LYS A 241 -25.13 1.41 17.78
CA LYS A 241 -24.87 0.77 19.08
C LYS A 241 -25.21 1.66 20.27
N THR A 242 -25.12 2.97 20.12
CA THR A 242 -25.25 3.90 21.26
C THR A 242 -26.46 4.81 21.19
N GLY A 243 -27.08 4.95 20.02
CA GLY A 243 -28.14 5.92 19.72
C GLY A 243 -27.65 7.37 19.67
N ARG A 244 -26.32 7.61 19.63
CA ARG A 244 -25.73 8.96 19.70
C ARG A 244 -25.16 9.37 18.35
N THR A 245 -25.60 10.52 17.86
CA THR A 245 -25.12 11.15 16.62
C THR A 245 -23.91 12.06 16.82
N GLU A 246 -23.60 12.41 18.07
CA GLU A 246 -22.47 13.28 18.42
C GLU A 246 -21.33 12.49 19.10
N LEU A 247 -20.12 13.02 19.01
CA LEU A 247 -18.99 12.51 19.79
C LEU A 247 -19.29 12.61 21.31
N PRO A 248 -18.91 11.62 22.13
CA PRO A 248 -19.06 11.71 23.57
C PRO A 248 -18.36 12.95 24.16
N ILE A 249 -18.98 13.60 25.15
CA ILE A 249 -18.46 14.84 25.74
C ILE A 249 -17.02 14.71 26.26
N GLY A 250 -16.65 13.54 26.80
CA GLY A 250 -15.28 13.26 27.24
C GLY A 250 -14.26 13.31 26.09
N LEU A 251 -14.62 12.74 24.93
CA LEU A 251 -13.78 12.80 23.73
C LEU A 251 -13.73 14.22 23.15
N GLN A 252 -14.88 14.91 23.09
CA GLN A 252 -14.91 16.31 22.65
C GLN A 252 -13.97 17.18 23.47
N ASN A 253 -13.99 17.05 24.80
CA ASN A 253 -13.10 17.80 25.68
C ASN A 253 -11.63 17.46 25.45
N GLY A 254 -11.31 16.18 25.24
CA GLY A 254 -9.94 15.75 24.91
C GLY A 254 -9.44 16.35 23.60
N LEU A 255 -10.27 16.36 22.56
CA LEU A 255 -9.93 16.97 21.26
C LEU A 255 -9.85 18.50 21.35
N LYS A 256 -10.75 19.16 22.07
CA LYS A 256 -10.70 20.61 22.32
C LYS A 256 -9.42 21.04 23.02
N ALA A 257 -8.89 20.23 23.94
CA ALA A 257 -7.61 20.48 24.58
C ALA A 257 -6.40 20.43 23.61
N LEU A 258 -6.55 19.75 22.46
CA LEU A 258 -5.58 19.75 21.37
C LEU A 258 -5.78 20.91 20.37
N GLY A 259 -6.84 21.71 20.53
CA GLY A 259 -7.16 22.84 19.64
C GLY A 259 -8.26 22.56 18.63
N PHE A 260 -8.98 21.43 18.71
CA PHE A 260 -10.16 21.22 17.88
C PHE A 260 -11.33 22.11 18.33
N GLU A 261 -12.10 22.60 17.37
CA GLU A 261 -13.33 23.35 17.58
C GLU A 261 -14.48 22.71 16.79
N TYR A 262 -15.72 22.88 17.24
CA TYR A 262 -16.85 22.36 16.48
C TYR A 262 -17.10 23.25 15.25
N SER A 263 -17.20 22.63 14.08
CA SER A 263 -17.52 23.30 12.82
C SER A 263 -18.93 22.91 12.39
N GLU A 264 -19.83 23.90 12.30
CA GLU A 264 -21.20 23.70 11.78
C GLU A 264 -21.18 23.26 10.31
N GLU A 265 -20.21 23.73 9.52
CA GLU A 265 -20.09 23.37 8.09
C GLU A 265 -19.78 21.88 7.92
N LYS A 266 -18.95 21.31 8.79
CA LYS A 266 -18.55 19.90 8.74
C LYS A 266 -19.41 19.00 9.61
N ASP A 267 -20.27 19.58 10.45
CA ASP A 267 -20.98 18.90 11.53
C ASP A 267 -20.05 17.99 12.36
N ALA A 268 -18.87 18.49 12.72
CA ALA A 268 -17.81 17.69 13.32
C ALA A 268 -16.86 18.52 14.17
N LEU A 269 -16.08 17.85 15.02
CA LEU A 269 -14.92 18.46 15.68
C LEU A 269 -13.81 18.59 14.65
N TYR A 270 -13.38 19.81 14.38
CA TYR A 270 -12.50 20.22 13.29
C TYR A 270 -11.25 20.94 13.82
N TYR A 271 -10.13 20.73 13.15
CA TYR A 271 -8.89 21.44 13.34
C TYR A 271 -8.30 21.77 11.98
N ALA A 272 -7.81 22.99 11.81
CA ALA A 272 -6.95 23.39 10.70
C ALA A 272 -5.65 23.94 11.25
N ASN A 273 -4.52 23.58 10.64
CA ASN A 273 -3.24 24.17 11.01
C ASN A 273 -3.25 25.68 10.72
N PRO A 274 -3.04 26.56 11.71
CA PRO A 274 -3.08 28.01 11.51
C PRO A 274 -2.02 28.53 10.53
N THR A 275 -0.94 27.78 10.28
CA THR A 275 0.09 28.16 9.29
C THR A 275 -0.30 27.83 7.85
N GLY A 276 -1.36 27.04 7.65
CA GLY A 276 -1.74 26.51 6.33
C GLY A 276 -0.84 25.37 5.85
N GLU A 277 0.12 24.92 6.65
CA GLU A 277 0.99 23.79 6.34
C GLU A 277 0.35 22.46 6.76
N SER A 278 0.80 21.34 6.19
CA SER A 278 0.35 20.02 6.63
C SER A 278 0.56 19.83 8.13
N VAL A 279 -0.43 19.23 8.80
CA VAL A 279 -0.40 18.95 10.22
C VAL A 279 0.82 18.06 10.57
N PRO A 280 1.63 18.43 11.57
CA PRO A 280 2.79 17.64 11.97
C PRO A 280 2.43 16.23 12.44
N ASP A 281 3.28 15.25 12.15
CA ASP A 281 3.06 13.84 12.52
C ASP A 281 2.86 13.66 14.04
N GLN A 282 3.54 14.47 14.87
CA GLN A 282 3.34 14.45 16.32
C GLN A 282 1.91 14.83 16.71
N PHE A 283 1.32 15.83 16.06
CA PHE A 283 -0.06 16.23 16.31
C PHE A 283 -1.05 15.14 15.85
N LYS A 284 -0.81 14.54 14.68
CA LYS A 284 -1.59 13.40 14.18
C LYS A 284 -1.56 12.23 15.18
N GLY A 285 -0.36 11.94 15.70
CA GLY A 285 -0.14 10.92 16.73
C GLY A 285 -0.89 11.20 18.04
N HIS A 286 -0.86 12.44 18.54
CA HIS A 286 -1.63 12.82 19.74
C HIS A 286 -3.14 12.75 19.53
N THR A 287 -3.63 13.15 18.35
CA THR A 287 -5.04 13.09 17.99
C THR A 287 -5.53 11.64 18.00
N LEU A 288 -4.86 10.76 17.24
CA LEU A 288 -5.19 9.33 17.20
C LEU A 288 -5.06 8.68 18.58
N GLY A 289 -3.97 8.97 19.31
CA GLY A 289 -3.76 8.45 20.66
C GLY A 289 -4.86 8.85 21.64
N THR A 290 -5.37 10.08 21.54
CA THR A 290 -6.48 10.57 22.37
C THR A 290 -7.77 9.81 22.07
N ILE A 291 -8.09 9.61 20.79
CA ILE A 291 -9.29 8.88 20.36
C ILE A 291 -9.20 7.41 20.78
N ILE A 292 -8.08 6.74 20.46
CA ILE A 292 -7.86 5.32 20.78
C ILE A 292 -7.86 5.10 22.30
N GLY A 293 -7.21 5.97 23.07
CA GLY A 293 -7.23 5.91 24.53
C GLY A 293 -8.64 6.04 25.07
N PHE A 294 -9.42 6.98 24.54
CA PHE A 294 -10.81 7.18 24.93
C PHE A 294 -11.70 5.96 24.61
N ILE A 295 -11.56 5.38 23.40
CA ILE A 295 -12.25 4.14 23.01
C ILE A 295 -11.93 3.02 24.01
N LYS A 296 -10.65 2.76 24.28
CA LYS A 296 -10.22 1.67 25.17
C LYS A 296 -10.77 1.82 26.59
N SER A 297 -10.95 3.04 27.07
CA SER A 297 -11.47 3.29 28.41
C SER A 297 -12.99 3.24 28.51
N ASN A 298 -13.73 3.51 27.43
CA ASN A 298 -15.18 3.77 27.50
C ASN A 298 -16.04 2.88 26.60
N TYR A 299 -15.45 2.25 25.58
CA TYR A 299 -16.16 1.53 24.51
C TYR A 299 -15.43 0.26 24.06
N ALA A 300 -14.53 -0.29 24.89
CA ALA A 300 -13.79 -1.50 24.56
C ALA A 300 -14.71 -2.72 24.32
N ASP A 301 -15.88 -2.73 24.95
CA ASP A 301 -16.93 -3.73 24.77
C ASP A 301 -17.60 -3.69 23.40
N LEU A 302 -17.54 -2.54 22.71
CA LEU A 302 -18.07 -2.39 21.35
C LEU A 302 -17.08 -2.82 20.27
N LEU A 303 -15.81 -3.02 20.62
CA LEU A 303 -14.80 -3.56 19.72
C LEU A 303 -14.99 -5.07 19.60
N LYS A 304 -15.22 -5.55 18.38
CA LYS A 304 -15.15 -6.98 18.08
C LYS A 304 -13.75 -7.35 17.61
N PRO A 305 -13.28 -8.59 17.86
CA PRO A 305 -12.09 -9.11 17.19
C PRO A 305 -12.32 -9.08 15.67
N ASN A 306 -11.30 -8.63 14.93
CA ASN A 306 -11.34 -8.44 13.47
C ASN A 306 -11.68 -9.74 12.73
N SER A 307 -12.95 -9.95 12.43
CA SER A 307 -13.43 -10.81 11.37
C SER A 307 -14.36 -9.97 10.52
N ASP A 308 -14.19 -9.94 9.21
CA ASP A 308 -15.06 -9.25 8.24
C ASP A 308 -14.49 -7.88 7.83
N HIS A 309 -13.69 -7.92 6.75
CA HIS A 309 -13.34 -6.77 5.94
C HIS A 309 -14.22 -6.87 4.70
N LYS A 310 -15.31 -6.10 4.63
CA LYS A 310 -16.06 -6.02 3.37
C LYS A 310 -15.27 -5.15 2.39
N ASN A 311 -14.93 -5.71 1.24
CA ASN A 311 -14.50 -4.91 0.09
C ASN A 311 -15.66 -3.97 -0.26
N HIS A 312 -15.49 -2.68 0.01
CA HIS A 312 -16.39 -1.68 -0.54
C HIS A 312 -16.15 -1.63 -2.05
N GLU A 313 -17.09 -2.17 -2.82
CA GLU A 313 -17.31 -1.67 -4.18
C GLU A 313 -17.50 -0.15 -4.06
N SER A 314 -16.63 0.59 -4.74
CA SER A 314 -16.76 2.03 -4.93
C SER A 314 -18.15 2.31 -5.49
N LYS A 315 -19.08 2.71 -4.62
CA LYS A 315 -20.24 3.45 -5.07
C LYS A 315 -19.74 4.83 -5.41
N ASP A 316 -19.72 5.10 -6.71
CA ASP A 316 -19.59 6.46 -7.24
C ASP A 316 -20.50 7.38 -6.43
N VAL A 317 -19.90 8.39 -5.82
CA VAL A 317 -20.61 9.51 -5.22
C VAL A 317 -20.79 10.51 -6.36
N ASP A 318 -22.04 10.69 -6.77
CA ASP A 318 -22.49 11.77 -7.67
C ASP A 318 -22.14 13.18 -7.12
#